data_AF-A0A2H6H6F6-F1
#
_entry.id   AF-A0A2H6H6F6-F1
#
_cell.length_a   1.000
_cell.length_b   1.000
_cell.length_c   1.000
_cell.angle_alpha   90.00
_cell.angle_beta   90.00
_cell.angle_gamma   90.00
#
_symmetry.space_group_name_H-M   'P 1'
#
loop_
_entity.id
_entity.type
_entity.pdbx_description
1 polymer ?
#
loop_
_entity_poly.entity_id
_entity_poly.type
_entity_poly.pdbx_seq_one_letter_code
_entity_poly.pdbx_strand_id
1 'polypeptide(L)'
;MTAESNALCETIIGLYKTECIRAGSPFRTGPFDTVADLEQATAAWVHWYNNHRLMHRLGRIPPAEHEANHYARISNGRPAAHTKRSAH
;
A
#
# COMPACT_ATOMS: atom_id res chain seq x y z
N MET A 1 -3.05 6.53 18.35
CA MET A 1 -3.14 6.85 16.90
C MET A 1 -2.65 8.28 16.75
N THR A 2 -1.53 8.52 16.05
CA THR A 2 -0.92 9.86 15.98
C THR A 2 -1.57 10.69 14.87
N ALA A 3 -1.50 12.03 14.95
CA ALA A 3 -2.04 12.93 13.94
C ALA A 3 -1.43 12.68 12.54
N GLU A 4 -0.18 12.22 12.48
CA GLU A 4 0.51 11.87 11.23
C GLU A 4 -0.10 10.62 10.58
N SER A 5 -0.50 9.64 11.39
CA SER A 5 -1.21 8.45 10.88
C SER A 5 -2.58 8.85 10.31
N ASN A 6 -3.30 9.75 10.99
CA ASN A 6 -4.60 10.24 10.50
C ASN A 6 -4.46 11.02 9.18
N ALA A 7 -3.50 11.94 9.08
CA ALA A 7 -3.27 12.71 7.85
C ALA A 7 -2.89 11.82 6.65
N LEU A 8 -2.11 10.77 6.90
CA LEU A 8 -1.80 9.77 5.88
C LEU A 8 -3.06 9.00 5.44
N CYS A 9 -3.85 8.51 6.40
CA CYS A 9 -5.11 7.82 6.11
C CYS A 9 -6.05 8.69 5.26
N GLU A 10 -6.27 9.96 5.65
CA GLU A 10 -7.11 10.91 4.91
C GLU A 10 -6.62 11.09 3.46
N THR A 11 -5.31 11.15 3.26
CA THR A 11 -4.71 11.25 1.92
C THR A 11 -5.01 10.01 1.07
N ILE A 12 -4.86 8.82 1.64
CA ILE A 12 -5.15 7.56 0.93
C ILE A 12 -6.63 7.45 0.60
N ILE A 13 -7.51 7.84 1.53
CA ILE A 13 -8.96 7.81 1.34
C ILE A 13 -9.39 8.79 0.24
N GLY A 14 -8.82 10.00 0.20
CA GLY A 14 -9.08 10.97 -0.87
C GLY A 14 -8.62 10.47 -2.25
N LEU A 15 -7.48 9.79 -2.29
CA LEU A 15 -6.96 9.13 -3.49
C LEU A 15 -7.88 8.02 -3.98
N TYR A 16 -8.28 7.12 -3.08
CA TYR A 16 -9.20 6.02 -3.38
C TYR A 16 -10.53 6.52 -3.96
N LYS A 17 -11.13 7.55 -3.36
CA LYS A 17 -12.38 8.14 -3.87
C LYS A 17 -12.22 8.72 -5.28
N THR A 18 -11.06 9.32 -5.55
CA THR A 18 -10.77 9.99 -6.83
C THR A 18 -10.44 9.01 -7.96
N GLU A 19 -9.64 7.99 -7.66
CA GLU A 19 -9.10 7.05 -8.65
C GLU A 19 -9.98 5.81 -8.83
N CYS A 20 -10.59 5.29 -7.76
CA CYS A 20 -11.39 4.07 -7.80
C CYS A 20 -12.89 4.35 -7.96
N ILE A 21 -13.46 5.26 -7.15
CA ILE A 21 -14.92 5.42 -7.01
C ILE A 21 -15.53 6.40 -8.02
N ARG A 22 -14.78 7.45 -8.37
CA ARG A 22 -15.24 8.52 -9.26
C ARG A 22 -15.81 7.97 -10.57
N ALA A 23 -16.87 8.58 -11.08
CA ALA A 23 -17.40 8.27 -12.39
C ALA A 23 -16.32 8.46 -13.48
N GLY A 24 -16.19 7.48 -14.39
CA GLY A 24 -15.13 7.45 -15.40
C GLY A 24 -13.80 6.88 -14.89
N SER A 25 -13.73 6.39 -13.66
CA SER A 25 -12.61 5.58 -13.16
C SER A 25 -12.39 4.35 -14.05
N PRO A 26 -11.13 3.99 -14.36
CA PRO A 26 -10.83 2.76 -15.10
C PRO A 26 -11.18 1.49 -14.32
N PHE A 27 -11.35 1.60 -12.99
CA PHE A 27 -11.78 0.50 -12.12
C PHE A 27 -13.30 0.36 -12.03
N ARG A 28 -14.04 1.27 -12.68
CA ARG A 28 -15.50 1.36 -12.62
C ARG A 28 -16.10 1.25 -14.02
N THR A 29 -16.78 0.15 -14.28
CA THR A 29 -17.46 -0.15 -15.56
C THR A 29 -18.89 0.40 -15.65
N GLY A 30 -19.47 0.88 -14.56
CA GLY A 30 -20.84 1.40 -14.48
C GLY A 30 -21.18 1.90 -13.07
N PRO A 31 -22.44 2.18 -12.74
CA PRO A 31 -22.90 2.29 -11.35
C PRO A 31 -22.47 1.08 -10.51
N PHE A 32 -22.27 1.30 -9.21
CA PHE A 32 -22.12 0.18 -8.27
C PHE A 32 -23.53 -0.23 -7.85
N ASP A 33 -24.02 -1.35 -8.39
CA ASP A 33 -25.36 -1.86 -8.10
C ASP A 33 -25.34 -2.80 -6.89
N THR A 34 -24.20 -3.42 -6.61
CA THR A 34 -23.99 -4.33 -5.48
C THR A 34 -22.71 -4.03 -4.70
N VAL A 35 -22.62 -4.57 -3.48
CA VAL A 35 -21.37 -4.54 -2.69
C VAL A 35 -20.26 -5.31 -3.40
N ALA A 36 -20.58 -6.39 -4.11
CA ALA A 36 -19.61 -7.18 -4.86
C ALA A 36 -18.93 -6.36 -5.97
N ASP A 37 -19.67 -5.48 -6.65
CA ASP A 37 -19.09 -4.58 -7.67
C ASP A 37 -18.07 -3.62 -7.06
N LEU A 38 -18.40 -3.10 -5.87
CA LEU A 38 -17.50 -2.24 -5.10
C LEU A 38 -16.26 -2.99 -4.65
N GLU A 39 -16.42 -4.20 -4.11
CA GLU A 39 -15.31 -5.06 -3.66
C GLU A 39 -14.37 -5.40 -4.82
N GLN A 40 -14.91 -5.74 -5.99
CA GLN A 40 -14.13 -6.05 -7.18
C GLN A 40 -13.32 -4.83 -7.66
N ALA A 41 -13.96 -3.66 -7.72
CA ALA A 41 -13.27 -2.42 -8.09
C ALA A 41 -12.19 -2.05 -7.07
N THR A 42 -12.48 -2.22 -5.78
CA THR A 42 -11.52 -2.00 -4.69
C THR A 42 -10.33 -2.94 -4.81
N ALA A 43 -10.55 -4.23 -5.03
CA ALA A 43 -9.49 -5.23 -5.17
C ALA A 43 -8.60 -4.92 -6.38
N ALA A 44 -9.19 -4.55 -7.52
CA ALA A 44 -8.45 -4.14 -8.69
C ALA A 44 -7.62 -2.87 -8.46
N TRP A 45 -8.19 -1.86 -7.79
CA TRP A 45 -7.47 -0.64 -7.45
C TRP A 45 -6.32 -0.90 -6.47
N VAL A 46 -6.54 -1.71 -5.42
CA VAL A 46 -5.49 -2.08 -4.44
C VAL A 46 -4.36 -2.84 -5.14
N HIS A 47 -4.69 -3.81 -6.00
CA HIS A 47 -3.69 -4.56 -6.75
C HIS A 47 -2.85 -3.62 -7.63
N TRP A 48 -3.49 -2.72 -8.38
CA TRP A 48 -2.80 -1.72 -9.19
C TRP A 48 -1.96 -0.76 -8.35
N TYR A 49 -2.51 -0.26 -7.25
CA TYR A 49 -1.85 0.67 -6.35
C TYR A 49 -0.54 0.08 -5.82
N ASN A 50 -0.56 -1.19 -5.41
CA ASN A 50 0.59 -1.84 -4.80
C ASN A 50 1.63 -2.31 -5.83
N ASN A 51 1.20 -2.83 -6.98
CA ASN A 51 2.08 -3.54 -7.92
C ASN A 51 2.43 -2.75 -9.19
N HIS A 52 1.64 -1.75 -9.54
CA HIS A 52 1.76 -1.08 -10.85
C HIS A 52 1.82 0.45 -10.75
N ARG A 53 1.43 1.04 -9.62
CA ARG A 53 1.44 2.49 -9.44
C ARG A 53 2.87 3.00 -9.29
N LEU A 54 3.35 3.68 -10.33
CA LEU A 54 4.67 4.31 -10.31
C LEU A 54 4.64 5.56 -9.43
N MET A 55 5.37 5.55 -8.33
CA MET A 55 5.52 6.72 -7.48
C MET A 55 6.84 7.43 -7.77
N HIS A 56 6.76 8.68 -8.27
CA HIS A 56 7.93 9.52 -8.49
C HIS A 56 8.77 9.72 -7.23
N ARG A 57 8.13 9.84 -6.05
CA ARG A 57 8.84 9.95 -4.76
C ARG A 57 9.61 8.69 -4.36
N LEU A 58 9.26 7.52 -4.90
CA LEU A 58 9.94 6.25 -4.60
C LEU A 58 11.01 5.89 -5.65
N GLY A 59 11.28 6.77 -6.61
CA GLY A 59 12.24 6.48 -7.69
C GLY A 59 11.62 5.77 -8.89
N ARG A 60 10.29 5.92 -9.11
CA ARG A 60 9.51 5.25 -10.17
C ARG A 60 9.42 3.73 -10.02
N ILE A 61 9.36 3.25 -8.78
CA ILE A 61 9.06 1.85 -8.47
C ILE A 61 7.70 1.73 -7.78
N PRO A 62 7.01 0.58 -7.89
CA PRO A 62 5.78 0.32 -7.14
C PRO A 62 6.00 0.31 -5.61
N PRO A 63 4.97 0.63 -4.81
CA PRO A 63 5.04 0.55 -3.35
C PRO A 63 5.48 -0.82 -2.83
N ALA A 64 4.99 -1.92 -3.42
CA ALA A 64 5.39 -3.27 -3.00
C ALA A 64 6.89 -3.54 -3.20
N GLU A 65 7.47 -3.02 -4.28
CA GLU A 65 8.91 -3.12 -4.53
C GLU A 65 9.71 -2.26 -3.55
N HIS A 66 9.20 -1.06 -3.22
CA HIS A 66 9.81 -0.21 -2.20
C HIS A 66 9.81 -0.87 -0.81
N GLU A 67 8.69 -1.47 -0.40
CA GLU A 67 8.59 -2.20 0.86
C GLU A 67 9.54 -3.40 0.88
N ALA A 68 9.57 -4.21 -0.18
CA ALA A 68 10.49 -5.34 -0.29
C ALA A 68 11.96 -4.92 -0.14
N ASN A 69 12.36 -3.83 -0.81
CA ASN A 69 13.70 -3.27 -0.69
C ASN A 69 14.01 -2.73 0.72
N HIS A 70 13.03 -2.10 1.37
CA HIS A 70 13.16 -1.61 2.74
C HIS A 70 13.33 -2.76 3.74
N TYR A 71 12.49 -3.80 3.66
CA TYR A 71 12.62 -5.00 4.51
C TYR A 71 13.92 -5.76 4.25
N ALA A 72 14.36 -5.89 3.00
CA ALA A 72 15.65 -6.50 2.66
C ALA A 72 16.81 -5.75 3.31
N ARG A 73 16.82 -4.41 3.24
CA ARG A 73 17.84 -3.55 3.90
C ARG A 73 17.83 -3.67 5.42
N ILE A 74 16.66 -3.72 6.05
CA ILE A 74 16.53 -3.91 7.49
C ILE A 74 17.00 -5.31 7.90
N SER A 75 16.67 -6.33 7.13
CA SER A 75 17.08 -7.71 7.40
C SER A 75 18.59 -7.92 7.25
N ASN A 76 19.21 -7.26 6.27
CA ASN A 76 20.66 -7.31 6.02
C ASN A 76 21.46 -6.44 6.99
N GLY A 77 20.81 -5.50 7.70
CA GLY A 77 21.42 -4.65 8.73
C GLY A 77 21.33 -5.20 10.15
N ARG A 78 20.79 -6.41 10.34
CA ARG A 78 20.65 -7.03 11.67
C ARG A 78 21.88 -7.90 11.95
N PRO A 79 22.87 -7.48 12.77
CA PRO A 79 23.81 -8.44 13.31
C PRO A 79 23.01 -9.46 14.10
N ALA A 80 23.22 -10.75 13.81
CA ALA A 80 22.67 -11.86 14.57
C ALA A 80 23.28 -11.85 15.98
N ALA A 81 22.81 -10.96 16.85
CA ALA A 81 23.17 -10.94 18.26
C ALA A 81 22.03 -11.55 19.08
N HIS A 82 21.91 -12.87 18.98
CA HIS A 82 21.39 -13.66 20.09
C HIS A 82 22.30 -14.86 20.31
N THR A 83 23.56 -14.55 20.65
CA THR A 83 24.44 -15.51 21.31
C THR A 83 23.81 -15.84 22.66
N LYS A 84 23.37 -17.09 22.81
CA LYS A 84 23.05 -17.68 24.10
C LYS A 84 24.21 -17.45 25.06
N ARG A 85 23.94 -16.86 26.22
CA ARG A 85 24.68 -17.16 27.46
C ARG A 85 23.77 -16.88 28.66
N SER A 86 23.03 -17.91 29.04
CA SER A 86 22.58 -18.09 30.42
C SER A 86 23.54 -19.08 31.09
N ALA A 87 23.76 -18.89 32.39
CA ALA A 87 24.50 -19.71 33.37
C ALA A 87 25.87 -19.17 33.82
N HIS A 88 25.84 -18.25 34.79
CA HIS A 88 26.37 -18.53 36.13
C HIS A 88 25.68 -17.63 37.16
#